data_AF-A0A529FC49-F1
#
_entry.id   AF-A0A529FC49-F1
#
_cell.length_a   1.000
_cell.length_b   1.000
_cell.length_c   1.000
_cell.angle_alpha   90.00
_cell.angle_beta   90.00
_cell.angle_gamma   90.00
#
_symmetry.space_group_name_H-M   'P 1'
#
loop_
_entity.id
_entity.type
_entity.pdbx_description
1 polymer ?
#
loop_
_entity_poly.entity_id
_entity_poly.type
_entity_poly.pdbx_seq_one_letter_code
_entity_poly.pdbx_strand_id
1 'polypeptide(L)'
;FERPQLPFEPHGADFVFRLLDLVAYRFDDIVIDLPNIETPWHNSVLQTSDEIFIVFELNVASLRQGKRLYKKIRELRGNQVNITLVANKHKRKWFGNHFSRSELEKIFKAPHIKSVALDNALLTDALNRAILP
;
A
#
# COMPACT_ATOMS: atom_id res chain seq x y z
N PHE A 1 -22.52 26.49 8.62
CA PHE A 1 -21.45 25.51 8.39
C PHE A 1 -21.93 24.54 7.33
N GLU A 2 -21.35 24.60 6.12
CA GLU A 2 -21.58 23.56 5.11
C GLU A 2 -20.99 22.24 5.60
N ARG A 3 -21.71 21.14 5.36
CA ARG A 3 -21.20 19.81 5.73
C ARG A 3 -20.00 19.49 4.82
N PRO A 4 -18.87 19.04 5.38
CA PRO A 4 -17.76 18.58 4.55
C PRO A 4 -18.24 17.38 3.73
N GLN A 5 -18.00 17.45 2.42
CA GLN A 5 -18.31 16.36 1.51
C GLN A 5 -17.45 15.15 1.83
N LEU A 6 -18.02 13.96 1.67
CA LEU A 6 -17.32 12.73 2.01
C LEU A 6 -16.19 12.46 1.01
N PRO A 7 -15.06 11.83 1.42
CA PRO A 7 -13.91 11.55 0.54
C PRO A 7 -14.23 10.71 -0.71
N PHE A 8 -15.41 10.11 -0.76
CA PHE A 8 -15.90 9.24 -1.84
C PHE A 8 -16.88 9.95 -2.79
N GLU A 9 -17.27 11.20 -2.50
CA GLU A 9 -18.14 12.01 -3.34
C GLU A 9 -17.33 12.75 -4.43
N PRO A 10 -17.96 13.17 -5.55
CA PRO A 10 -17.26 13.82 -6.67
C PRO A 10 -16.43 15.05 -6.30
N HIS A 11 -16.84 15.86 -5.31
CA HIS A 11 -16.03 16.98 -4.79
C HIS A 11 -15.32 16.65 -3.46
N GLY A 12 -15.36 15.39 -3.01
CA GLY A 12 -14.62 14.91 -1.85
C GLY A 12 -13.10 15.01 -2.02
N ALA A 13 -12.60 15.05 -3.26
CA ALA A 13 -11.18 15.20 -3.54
C ALA A 13 -10.61 16.54 -3.04
N ASP A 14 -11.33 17.64 -3.21
CA ASP A 14 -10.88 18.97 -2.76
C ASP A 14 -10.70 19.03 -1.24
N PHE A 15 -11.60 18.36 -0.51
CA PHE A 15 -11.48 18.22 0.93
C PHE A 15 -10.24 17.40 1.32
N VAL A 16 -10.01 16.26 0.66
CA VAL A 16 -8.84 15.42 0.91
C VAL A 16 -7.54 16.18 0.63
N PHE A 17 -7.44 16.91 -0.48
CA PHE A 17 -6.23 17.67 -0.81
C PHE A 17 -5.96 18.78 0.21
N ARG A 18 -6.98 19.55 0.61
CA ARG A 18 -6.82 20.57 1.66
C ARG A 18 -6.39 19.97 3.00
N LEU A 19 -6.91 18.80 3.35
CA LEU A 19 -6.49 18.09 4.56
C LEU A 19 -5.03 17.64 4.46
N LEU A 20 -4.62 17.08 3.33
CA LEU A 20 -3.24 16.66 3.09
C LEU A 20 -2.28 17.85 3.11
N ASP A 21 -2.64 19.00 2.56
CA ASP A 21 -1.83 20.23 2.62
C ASP A 21 -1.60 20.67 4.08
N LEU A 22 -2.64 20.64 4.91
CA LEU A 22 -2.52 21.01 6.33
C LEU A 22 -1.68 20.00 7.12
N VAL A 23 -1.83 18.70 6.83
CA VAL A 23 -1.03 17.64 7.47
C VAL A 23 0.43 17.76 7.05
N ALA A 24 0.71 17.98 5.75
CA ALA A 24 2.06 18.16 5.23
C ALA A 24 2.74 19.41 5.76
N TYR A 25 1.99 20.45 6.10
CA TYR A 25 2.52 21.62 6.79
C TYR A 25 2.95 21.32 8.24
N ARG A 26 2.32 20.33 8.90
CA ARG A 26 2.48 20.08 10.34
C ARG A 26 3.40 18.91 10.69
N PHE A 27 3.55 17.93 9.81
CA PHE A 27 4.26 16.69 10.06
C PHE A 27 5.34 16.46 9.01
N ASP A 28 6.50 15.99 9.46
CA ASP A 28 7.62 15.67 8.57
C ASP A 28 7.37 14.39 7.78
N ASP A 29 6.72 13.39 8.42
CA ASP A 29 6.40 12.10 7.82
C ASP A 29 4.88 11.88 7.82
N ILE A 30 4.34 11.50 6.65
CA ILE A 30 2.91 11.23 6.45
C ILE A 30 2.75 9.86 5.82
N VAL A 31 2.06 8.96 6.52
CA VAL A 31 1.68 7.66 5.99
C VAL A 31 0.21 7.69 5.61
N ILE A 32 -0.07 7.47 4.32
CA ILE A 32 -1.43 7.45 3.78
C ILE A 32 -1.80 6.00 3.45
N ASP A 33 -2.76 5.44 4.18
CA ASP A 33 -3.38 4.18 3.78
C ASP A 33 -4.39 4.44 2.66
N LEU A 34 -4.05 3.94 1.46
CA LEU A 34 -4.87 4.12 0.28
C LEU A 34 -6.00 3.08 0.24
N PRO A 35 -7.27 3.50 0.07
CA PRO A 35 -8.37 2.55 -0.01
C PRO A 35 -8.21 1.63 -1.23
N ASN A 36 -8.72 0.40 -1.19
CA ASN A 36 -8.64 -0.49 -2.35
C ASN A 36 -9.61 -0.10 -3.50
N ILE A 37 -10.52 0.83 -3.23
CA ILE A 37 -11.47 1.36 -4.21
C ILE A 37 -10.89 2.60 -4.90
N GLU A 38 -11.20 2.76 -6.19
CA GLU A 38 -10.77 3.94 -6.93
C GLU A 38 -11.54 5.17 -6.46
N THR A 39 -10.81 6.18 -6.01
CA THR A 39 -11.35 7.48 -5.57
C THR A 39 -10.85 8.59 -6.49
N PRO A 40 -11.55 9.73 -6.61
CA PRO A 40 -11.12 10.81 -7.50
C PRO A 40 -9.73 11.38 -7.16
N TRP A 41 -9.28 11.24 -5.90
CA TRP A 41 -7.99 11.74 -5.41
C TRP A 41 -6.86 10.69 -5.42
N HIS A 42 -7.14 9.43 -5.76
CA HIS A 42 -6.20 8.32 -5.66
C HIS A 42 -4.92 8.53 -6.49
N ASN A 43 -5.10 8.91 -7.75
CA ASN A 43 -3.99 9.06 -8.69
C ASN A 43 -3.12 10.26 -8.30
N SER A 44 -3.72 11.35 -7.81
CA SER A 44 -2.99 12.52 -7.34
C SER A 44 -2.09 12.19 -6.15
N VAL A 45 -2.59 11.43 -5.16
CA VAL A 45 -1.76 10.98 -4.03
C VAL A 45 -0.62 10.08 -4.52
N LEU A 46 -0.92 9.07 -5.34
CA LEU A 46 0.13 8.22 -5.94
C LEU A 46 1.13 9.01 -6.79
N GLN A 47 0.71 10.15 -7.36
CA GLN A 47 1.58 10.99 -8.18
C GLN A 47 2.54 11.86 -7.35
N THR A 48 2.13 12.25 -6.14
CA THR A 48 2.92 13.15 -5.30
C THR A 48 3.71 12.44 -4.19
N SER A 49 3.36 11.19 -3.83
CA SER A 49 4.09 10.44 -2.79
C SER A 49 5.57 10.23 -3.13
N ASP A 50 6.45 10.43 -2.16
CA ASP A 50 7.90 10.17 -2.31
C ASP A 50 8.23 8.67 -2.38
N GLU A 51 7.59 7.88 -1.51
CA GLU A 51 7.73 6.42 -1.46
C GLU A 51 6.37 5.73 -1.50
N ILE A 52 6.31 4.61 -2.24
CA ILE A 52 5.07 3.83 -2.36
C ILE A 52 5.33 2.39 -1.93
N PHE A 53 4.51 1.90 -1.01
CA PHE A 53 4.54 0.51 -0.54
C PHE A 53 3.35 -0.25 -1.13
N ILE A 54 3.63 -1.32 -1.88
CA ILE A 54 2.58 -2.25 -2.35
C ILE A 54 2.64 -3.48 -1.47
N VAL A 55 1.64 -3.61 -0.60
CA VAL A 55 1.49 -4.73 0.31
C VAL A 55 0.60 -5.80 -0.32
N PHE A 56 1.06 -7.05 -0.38
CA PHE A 56 0.31 -8.16 -0.95
C PHE A 56 0.58 -9.47 -0.20
N GLU A 57 -0.35 -10.42 -0.29
CA GLU A 57 -0.18 -11.77 0.22
C GLU A 57 0.33 -12.72 -0.87
N LEU A 58 0.97 -13.82 -0.47
CA LEU A 58 1.48 -14.84 -1.40
C LEU A 58 0.38 -15.77 -1.91
N ASN A 59 -0.60 -15.20 -2.59
CA ASN A 59 -1.63 -15.93 -3.34
C ASN A 59 -1.86 -15.30 -4.72
N VAL A 60 -2.36 -16.09 -5.68
CA VAL A 60 -2.48 -15.69 -7.08
C VAL A 60 -3.33 -14.43 -7.27
N ALA A 61 -4.43 -14.30 -6.51
CA ALA A 61 -5.33 -13.15 -6.63
C ALA A 61 -4.64 -11.85 -6.17
N SER A 62 -3.99 -11.89 -5.00
CA SER A 62 -3.27 -10.77 -4.44
C SER A 62 -2.06 -10.37 -5.30
N LEU A 63 -1.31 -11.35 -5.83
CA LEU A 63 -0.22 -11.07 -6.76
C LEU A 63 -0.69 -10.42 -8.07
N ARG A 64 -1.81 -10.87 -8.62
CA ARG A 64 -2.40 -10.26 -9.82
C ARG A 64 -2.83 -8.82 -9.55
N GLN A 65 -3.44 -8.55 -8.41
CA GLN A 65 -3.83 -7.19 -8.01
C GLN A 65 -2.59 -6.31 -7.78
N GLY A 66 -1.61 -6.80 -7.02
CA GLY A 66 -0.35 -6.09 -6.79
C GLY A 66 0.38 -5.77 -8.10
N LYS A 67 0.41 -6.70 -9.07
CA LYS A 67 1.01 -6.46 -10.39
C LYS A 67 0.26 -5.38 -11.19
N ARG A 68 -1.07 -5.35 -11.12
CA ARG A 68 -1.88 -4.29 -11.76
C ARG A 68 -1.57 -2.93 -11.15
N LEU A 69 -1.51 -2.86 -9.82
CA LEU A 69 -1.19 -1.61 -9.11
C LEU A 69 0.24 -1.16 -9.42
N TYR A 70 1.21 -2.07 -9.39
CA TYR A 70 2.60 -1.80 -9.77
C TYR A 70 2.70 -1.20 -11.17
N LYS A 71 2.00 -1.82 -12.14
CA LYS A 71 1.95 -1.31 -13.52
C LYS A 71 1.30 0.08 -13.60
N LYS A 72 0.14 0.28 -12.93
CA LYS A 72 -0.56 1.58 -12.88
C LYS A 72 0.37 2.68 -12.34
N ILE A 73 1.07 2.42 -11.24
CA ILE A 73 2.00 3.40 -10.65
C ILE A 73 3.16 3.69 -11.59
N ARG A 74 3.75 2.67 -12.23
CA ARG A 74 4.82 2.86 -13.23
C ARG A 74 4.35 3.66 -14.45
N GLU A 75 3.11 3.49 -14.88
CA GLU A 75 2.51 4.29 -15.96
C GLU A 75 2.29 5.74 -15.52
N LEU A 76 1.85 5.97 -14.26
CA LEU A 76 1.60 7.30 -13.72
C LEU A 76 2.88 8.10 -13.40
N ARG A 77 3.95 7.42 -12.94
CA ARG A 77 5.16 8.06 -12.38
C ARG A 77 6.45 7.75 -13.14
N GLY A 78 6.41 6.88 -14.13
CA GLY A 78 7.58 6.41 -14.85
C GLY A 78 8.50 5.51 -14.00
N ASN A 79 9.76 5.40 -14.42
CA ASN A 79 10.71 4.44 -13.85
C ASN A 79 11.45 4.95 -12.60
N GLN A 80 11.37 6.24 -12.28
CA GLN A 80 12.12 6.84 -11.18
C GLN A 80 11.44 6.72 -9.81
N VAL A 81 10.14 6.39 -9.76
CA VAL A 81 9.43 6.24 -8.49
C VAL A 81 9.97 5.07 -7.66
N ASN A 82 10.16 5.33 -6.37
CA ASN A 82 10.56 4.33 -5.39
C ASN A 82 9.32 3.50 -4.97
N ILE A 83 9.23 2.28 -5.49
CA ILE A 83 8.16 1.33 -5.14
C ILE A 83 8.77 0.18 -4.34
N THR A 84 8.38 0.05 -3.09
CA THR A 84 8.73 -1.09 -2.25
C THR A 84 7.60 -2.13 -2.29
N LEU A 85 7.92 -3.33 -2.77
CA LEU A 85 7.02 -4.47 -2.75
C LEU A 85 7.14 -5.20 -1.41
N VAL A 86 6.02 -5.41 -0.72
CA VAL A 86 5.98 -6.04 0.61
C VAL A 86 5.08 -7.28 0.59
N ALA A 87 5.70 -8.45 0.68
CA ALA A 87 5.01 -9.72 0.87
C ALA A 87 4.57 -9.87 2.33
N ASN A 88 3.30 -9.61 2.60
CA ASN A 88 2.67 -9.74 3.91
C ASN A 88 2.22 -11.18 4.19
N LYS A 89 2.09 -11.48 5.49
CA LYS A 89 1.67 -12.76 6.05
C LYS A 89 2.50 -13.94 5.58
N HIS A 90 3.79 -13.73 5.37
CA HIS A 90 4.69 -14.77 4.92
C HIS A 90 4.78 -15.87 6.00
N LYS A 91 4.11 -17.00 5.78
CA LYS A 91 4.27 -18.21 6.61
C LYS A 91 5.35 -19.07 6.01
N ARG A 92 6.43 -19.31 6.76
CA ARG A 92 7.49 -20.25 6.38
C ARG A 92 6.97 -21.69 6.53
N LYS A 93 6.10 -22.15 5.63
CA LYS A 93 5.72 -23.58 5.58
C LYS A 93 6.77 -24.36 4.80
N TRP A 94 7.26 -25.45 5.37
CA TRP A 94 8.27 -26.33 4.78
C TRP A 94 7.76 -27.15 3.58
N PHE A 95 6.43 -27.26 3.37
CA PHE A 95 5.82 -27.99 2.27
C PHE A 95 4.61 -27.22 1.69
N GLY A 96 4.61 -26.97 0.38
CA GLY A 96 3.51 -26.35 -0.38
C GLY A 96 3.98 -25.43 -1.52
N ASN A 97 3.10 -25.17 -2.49
CA ASN A 97 3.29 -24.20 -3.58
C ASN A 97 3.59 -22.82 -2.99
N HIS A 98 4.86 -22.48 -2.85
CA HIS A 98 5.34 -21.18 -2.40
C HIS A 98 5.83 -20.38 -3.59
N PHE A 99 5.46 -19.11 -3.64
CA PHE A 99 6.15 -18.15 -4.48
C PHE A 99 7.51 -17.87 -3.85
N SER A 100 8.56 -18.42 -4.44
CA SER A 100 9.93 -18.07 -4.11
C SER A 100 10.18 -16.58 -4.39
N ARG A 101 11.17 -16.00 -3.71
CA ARG A 101 11.61 -14.63 -3.99
C ARG A 101 11.92 -14.41 -5.48
N SER A 102 12.54 -15.41 -6.13
CA SER A 102 12.88 -15.34 -7.56
C SER A 102 11.65 -15.29 -8.46
N GLU A 103 10.56 -15.97 -8.11
CA GLU A 103 9.32 -15.92 -8.87
C GLU A 103 8.63 -14.58 -8.72
N LEU A 104 8.66 -14.02 -7.50
CA LEU A 104 8.11 -12.69 -7.26
C LEU A 104 8.90 -11.62 -8.04
N GLU A 105 10.23 -11.67 -8.01
CA GLU A 105 11.09 -10.77 -8.80
C GLU A 105 10.78 -10.89 -10.31
N LYS A 106 10.51 -12.10 -10.83
CA LYS A 106 10.05 -12.31 -12.22
C LYS A 106 8.66 -11.73 -12.49
N ILE A 107 7.71 -11.90 -11.58
CA ILE A 107 6.32 -11.42 -11.73
C ILE A 107 6.28 -9.90 -11.85
N PHE A 108 7.02 -9.22 -10.98
CA PHE A 108 7.05 -7.76 -10.88
C PHE A 108 8.12 -7.10 -11.75
N LYS A 109 9.11 -7.86 -12.23
CA LYS A 109 10.32 -7.34 -12.90
C LYS A 109 10.98 -6.24 -12.06
N ALA A 110 11.00 -6.43 -10.75
CA ALA A 110 11.49 -5.47 -9.78
C ALA A 110 12.40 -6.20 -8.78
N PRO A 111 13.58 -5.64 -8.47
CA PRO A 111 14.45 -6.21 -7.45
C PRO A 111 13.95 -5.84 -6.05
N HIS A 112 14.41 -6.57 -5.03
CA HIS A 112 14.26 -6.24 -3.59
C HIS A 112 12.83 -6.23 -3.03
N ILE A 113 12.17 -7.38 -3.03
CA ILE A 113 10.88 -7.59 -2.36
C ILE A 113 11.13 -7.82 -0.87
N LYS A 114 10.55 -6.98 -0.01
CA LYS A 114 10.56 -7.14 1.45
C LYS A 114 9.46 -8.13 1.87
N SER A 115 9.63 -8.78 3.01
CA SER A 115 8.63 -9.71 3.55
C SER A 115 8.37 -9.47 5.03
N VAL A 116 7.10 -9.51 5.43
CA VAL A 116 6.68 -9.47 6.83
C VAL A 116 6.04 -10.81 7.17
N ALA A 117 6.56 -11.47 8.20
CA ALA A 117 6.05 -12.75 8.67
C ALA A 117 4.73 -12.57 9.43
N LEU A 118 3.84 -13.57 9.35
CA LEU A 118 2.64 -13.56 10.19
C LEU A 118 2.96 -14.12 11.58
N ASP A 119 2.97 -13.26 12.59
CA ASP A 119 2.93 -13.67 13.99
C ASP A 119 1.55 -13.38 14.58
N ASN A 120 0.72 -14.42 14.64
CA ASN A 120 -0.64 -14.30 15.17
C ASN A 120 -0.65 -14.02 16.67
N ALA A 121 0.30 -14.58 17.43
CA ALA A 121 0.31 -14.43 18.88
C ALA A 121 0.64 -12.98 19.24
N LEU A 122 1.66 -12.41 18.58
CA LEU A 122 2.04 -11.01 18.72
C LEU A 122 0.91 -10.07 18.30
N LEU A 123 0.30 -10.28 17.13
CA LEU A 123 -0.81 -9.45 16.65
C LEU A 123 -2.01 -9.50 17.58
N THR A 124 -2.38 -10.68 18.08
CA THR A 124 -3.51 -10.81 19.01
C THR A 124 -3.21 -10.13 20.35
N ASP A 125 -2.01 -10.27 20.91
CA ASP A 125 -1.64 -9.60 22.15
C ASP A 125 -1.62 -8.07 22.00
N ALA A 126 -1.03 -7.58 20.91
CA ALA A 126 -0.99 -6.15 20.57
C ALA A 126 -2.39 -5.55 20.43
N LEU A 127 -3.28 -6.21 19.69
CA LEU A 127 -4.68 -5.80 19.52
C LEU A 127 -5.44 -5.79 20.86
N ASN A 128 -5.27 -6.82 21.69
CA ASN A 128 -5.93 -6.91 23.00
C ASN A 128 -5.48 -5.80 23.95
N ARG A 129 -4.25 -5.30 23.78
CA ARG A 129 -3.64 -4.25 24.61
C ARG A 129 -3.70 -2.85 23.98
N ALA A 130 -4.22 -2.73 22.76
CA ALA A 130 -4.20 -1.50 21.97
C ALA A 130 -2.78 -0.88 21.83
N ILE A 131 -1.76 -1.73 21.70
CA ILE A 131 -0.37 -1.33 21.43
C ILE A 131 0.06 -1.78 20.04
N LEU A 132 1.15 -1.22 19.52
CA LEU A 132 1.76 -1.70 18.29
C LEU A 132 2.47 -3.04 18.54
N PRO A 133 2.38 -4.00 17.60
CA PRO A 133 3.09 -5.29 17.66
C PRO A 133 4.61 -5.13 17.47
#